data_AF-A0A0F9BPC3-F1
#
_entry.id   AF-A0A0F9BPC3-F1
#
_cell.length_a   1.000
_cell.length_b   1.000
_cell.length_c   1.000
_cell.angle_alpha   90.00
_cell.angle_beta   90.00
_cell.angle_gamma   90.00
#
_symmetry.space_group_name_H-M   'P 1'
#
loop_
_entity.id
_entity.type
_entity.pdbx_description
1 polymer ?
#
loop_
_entity_poly.entity_id
_entity_poly.type
_entity_poly.pdbx_seq_one_letter_code
_entity_poly.pdbx_strand_id
1 'polypeptide(L)' 'MIVCIICKNIGNYYTNSDSINSVMTSVKNQLPLDCWWYNDFGKKLVESIVFYDEEQILAVRSESDASPLEEM' A
#
# COMPACT_ATOMS: atom_id res chain seq x y z
N MET A 1 11.09 -5.16 -0.61
CA MET A 1 10.68 -4.15 -1.61
C MET A 1 9.51 -3.37 -1.04
N ILE A 2 9.48 -2.05 -1.24
CA ILE A 2 8.33 -1.24 -0.83
C ILE A 2 7.25 -1.34 -1.91
N VAL A 3 6.02 -1.62 -1.49
CA VAL A 3 4.85 -1.72 -2.36
C VAL A 3 3.80 -0.69 -1.90
N CYS A 4 3.35 0.14 -2.83
CA CYS A 4 2.28 1.10 -2.64
C CYS A 4 0.93 0.48 -3.06
N ILE A 5 -0.07 0.57 -2.18
CA ILE A 5 -1.45 0.14 -2.35
C ILE A 5 -2.30 1.41 -2.39
N ILE A 6 -2.86 1.73 -3.55
CA ILE A 6 -3.65 2.94 -3.79
C ILE A 6 -5.12 2.61 -3.55
N CYS A 7 -5.74 3.26 -2.55
CA CYS A 7 -7.13 3.04 -2.20
C CYS A 7 -8.04 4.19 -2.65
N LYS A 8 -9.28 3.86 -3.03
CA LYS A 8 -10.33 4.83 -3.35
C LYS A 8 -10.79 5.54 -2.08
N ASN A 9 -10.81 6.88 -2.10
CA ASN A 9 -11.33 7.75 -1.02
C ASN A 9 -10.66 7.64 0.36
N ILE A 10 -9.56 6.89 0.50
CA ILE A 10 -8.89 6.65 1.80
C ILE A 10 -7.41 7.05 1.75
N GLY A 11 -6.78 6.97 0.57
CA GLY A 11 -5.38 7.36 0.37
C GLY A 11 -4.49 6.17 0.01
N ASN A 12 -3.19 6.34 0.22
CA ASN A 12 -2.18 5.35 -0.15
C ASN A 12 -1.61 4.68 1.12
N TYR A 13 -1.51 3.35 1.06
CA TYR A 13 -0.80 2.55 2.04
C TYR A 13 0.47 1.98 1.44
N TYR A 14 1.47 1.78 2.28
CA TYR A 14 2.76 1.26 1.87
C TYR A 14 3.09 0.06 2.74
N THR A 15 3.62 -1.00 2.14
CA THR A 15 4.02 -2.21 2.87
C THR A 15 5.36 -2.73 2.37
N ASN A 16 6.09 -3.41 3.26
CA ASN A 16 7.34 -4.09 2.93
C ASN A 16 7.00 -5.53 2.58
N SER A 17 7.31 -5.94 1.35
CA SER A 17 7.07 -7.30 0.89
C SER A 17 8.18 -7.79 -0.03
N ASP A 18 8.27 -9.10 -0.21
CA ASP A 18 9.21 -9.75 -1.11
C ASP A 18 8.83 -9.54 -2.58
N SER A 19 7.52 -9.40 -2.89
CA SER A 19 7.03 -9.19 -4.26
C SER A 19 5.66 -8.51 -4.29
N ILE A 20 5.31 -7.86 -5.42
CA ILE A 20 3.96 -7.34 -5.67
C ILE A 20 2.93 -8.48 -5.60
N ASN A 21 3.27 -9.66 -6.14
CA ASN A 21 2.39 -10.82 -6.12
C ASN A 21 2.03 -11.25 -4.70
N SER A 22 2.98 -11.23 -3.76
CA SER A 22 2.71 -11.56 -2.35
C SER A 22 1.71 -10.59 -1.72
N VAL A 23 1.83 -9.29 -2.02
CA VAL A 23 0.87 -8.27 -1.55
C VAL A 23 -0.51 -8.51 -2.16
N MET A 24 -0.59 -8.72 -3.48
CA MET A 24 -1.87 -9.01 -4.15
C MET A 24 -2.52 -10.29 -3.62
N THR A 25 -1.75 -11.34 -3.36
CA THR A 25 -2.26 -12.58 -2.77
C THR A 25 -2.81 -12.33 -1.36
N SER A 26 -2.13 -11.52 -0.55
CA SER A 26 -2.58 -11.18 0.80
C SER A 26 -3.89 -10.38 0.75
N VAL A 27 -3.98 -9.38 -0.13
CA VAL A 27 -5.21 -8.62 -0.39
C VAL A 27 -6.36 -9.54 -0.79
N LYS A 28 -6.18 -10.38 -1.82
CA LYS A 28 -7.22 -11.30 -2.34
C LYS A 28 -7.72 -12.29 -1.29
N ASN A 29 -6.82 -12.76 -0.43
CA ASN A 29 -7.15 -13.71 0.62
C ASN A 29 -7.57 -13.03 1.93
N GLN A 30 -7.70 -11.70 1.95
CA GLN A 30 -8.07 -10.91 3.13
C GLN A 30 -7.15 -11.21 4.34
N LEU A 31 -5.86 -11.37 4.04
CA LEU A 31 -4.83 -11.56 5.06
C LEU A 31 -4.33 -10.19 5.54
N PRO A 32 -4.02 -10.06 6.83
CA PRO A 32 -3.48 -8.83 7.39
C PRO A 32 -2.13 -8.48 6.77
N LEU A 33 -1.96 -7.21 6.42
CA LEU A 33 -0.72 -6.63 5.94
C LEU A 33 -0.28 -5.52 6.89
N ASP A 34 0.97 -5.58 7.33
CA ASP A 34 1.58 -4.49 8.07
C ASP A 34 1.89 -3.35 7.11
N CYS A 35 1.14 -2.26 7.28
CA CYS A 35 1.14 -1.10 6.40
C CYS A 35 1.59 0.15 7.16
N TRP A 36 2.15 1.10 6.42
CA TRP A 36 2.33 2.47 6.89
C TRP A 36 1.75 3.48 5.90
N TRP A 37 1.39 4.65 6.42
CA TRP A 37 0.83 5.76 5.65
C TRP A 37 1.11 7.07 6.39
N TYR A 38 0.87 8.18 5.71
CA TYR A 38 1.01 9.52 6.29
C TYR A 38 -0.37 10.15 6.42
N ASN A 39 -0.67 10.69 7.60
CA ASN A 39 -1.87 11.49 7.76
C ASN A 39 -1.70 12.89 7.12
N ASP A 40 -2.78 13.68 7.12
CA ASP A 40 -2.79 15.04 6.55
C ASP A 40 -1.78 16.01 7.19
N PHE A 41 -1.24 15.66 8.37
CA PHE A 41 -0.21 16.42 9.08
C PHE A 41 1.22 15.93 8.78
N GLY A 42 1.38 14.97 7.86
CA GLY A 42 2.68 14.38 7.51
C GLY A 42 3.23 13.41 8.57
N LYS A 43 2.43 13.00 9.55
CA LYS A 43 2.85 12.03 10.57
C LYS A 43 2.73 10.62 10.00
N LYS A 44 3.83 9.86 10.07
CA LYS A 44 3.83 8.42 9.75
C LYS A 44 3.03 7.64 10.78
N LEU A 45 2.09 6.83 10.31
CA LEU A 45 1.32 5.88 11.08
C LEU A 45 1.60 4.47 10.56
N VAL A 46 1.56 3.48 11.46
CA VAL A 46 1.80 2.07 11.15
C VAL A 46 0.70 1.26 11.78
N GLU A 47 0.07 0.39 11.00
CA GLU A 47 -1.02 -0.46 11.45
C GLU A 47 -1.12 -1.72 10.59
N SER A 48 -1.75 -2.76 11.12
CA SER A 48 -2.04 -3.99 10.39
C SER A 48 -3.42 -3.89 9.76
N ILE A 49 -3.50 -3.95 8.43
CA ILE A 49 -4.72 -3.69 7.66
C ILE A 49 -5.16 -4.95 6.94
N VAL A 50 -6.45 -5.24 7.02
CA VAL A 50 -7.12 -6.22 6.15
C VAL A 50 -7.95 -5.45 5.13
N PHE A 51 -7.66 -5.64 3.85
CA PHE A 51 -8.41 -5.03 2.76
C PHE A 51 -9.59 -5.93 2.40
N TYR A 52 -10.76 -5.66 2.99
CA TYR A 52 -11.95 -6.51 2.83
C TYR A 52 -12.65 -6.35 1.48
N ASP A 53 -12.53 -5.17 0.86
CA ASP A 53 -13.20 -4.84 -0.39
C ASP A 53 -12.17 -4.60 -1.49
N GLU A 54 -12.16 -5.46 -2.52
CA GLU A 54 -11.27 -5.29 -3.67
C GLU A 54 -11.62 -4.03 -4.48
N GLU A 55 -12.87 -3.55 -4.45
CA GLU A 55 -13.26 -2.29 -5.12
C GLU A 55 -12.66 -1.06 -4.43
N GLN A 56 -12.22 -1.21 -3.17
CA GLN A 56 -11.50 -0.18 -2.44
C GLN A 56 -10.08 0.01 -2.98
N ILE A 57 -9.47 -1.01 -3.60
CA ILE A 57 -8.10 -0.95 -4.11
C ILE A 57 -8.11 -0.61 -5.60
N LEU A 58 -7.53 0.54 -5.94
CA LEU A 58 -7.41 1.00 -7.33
C LEU A 58 -6.19 0.40 -8.02
N ALA A 59 -5.08 0.28 -7.31
CA ALA A 59 -3.83 -0.25 -7.86
C ALA A 59 -2.84 -0.70 -6.77
N VAL A 60 -1.94 -1.60 -7.13
CA VAL A 60 -0.80 -2.04 -6.31
C VAL A 60 0.47 -1.91 -7.16
N ARG A 61 1.50 -1.21 -6.68
CA ARG A 61 2.74 -0.91 -7.44
C ARG A 61 3.98 -1.03 -6.57
N SER A 62 5.11 -1.47 -7.12
CA SER A 62 6.38 -1.36 -6.40
C SER A 62 6.87 0.08 -6.41
N GLU A 63 7.52 0.53 -5.34
CA GLU A 63 8.14 1.87 -5.28
C GLU A 63 9.31 1.98 -6.28
N SER A 64 9.94 0.85 -6.61
CA SER A 64 10.94 0.73 -7.68
C SER A 64 10.38 0.97 -9.10
N ASP A 65 9.09 0.72 -9.34
CA ASP A 65 8.40 1.13 -10.58
C ASP A 65 7.94 2.60 -10.55
N ALA A 66 8.07 3.26 -9.39
CA ALA A 66 7.54 4.60 -9.14
C ALA A 66 8.60 5.71 -9.11
N SER A 67 9.87 5.45 -9.42
CA SER A 67 10.91 6.49 -9.27
C SER A 67 11.19 7.29 -10.56
N PRO A 68 11.32 8.63 -10.52
CA PRO A 68 11.37 9.51 -9.35
C PRO A 68 10.21 10.52 -9.29
N LEU A 69 9.47 10.55 -8.18
CA LEU A 69 8.90 11.79 -7.63
C LEU A 69 9.95 12.58 -6.82
N GLU A 70 11.24 12.25 -6.96
CA GLU A 70 12.39 13.03 -6.48
C GLU A 70 13.00 13.89 -7.61
N GLU A 71 12.21 14.79 -8.20
CA GLU A 71 12.72 16.02 -8.84
C GLU A 71 11.63 17.11 -8.75
N MET A 72 11.42 17.66 -7.54
CA MET A 72 10.75 18.95 -7.35
C MET A 72 11.49 19.77 -6.29
#